data_AF-A0A521YB13-F1
#
_entry.id   AF-A0A521YB13-F1
#
_cell.length_a   1.000
_cell.length_b   1.000
_cell.length_c   1.000
_cell.angle_alpha   90.00
_cell.angle_beta   90.00
_cell.angle_gamma   90.00
#
_symmetry.space_group_name_H-M   'P 1'
#
loop_
_entity.id
_entity.type
_entity.pdbx_description
1 polymer ?
#
loop_
_entity_poly.entity_id
_entity_poly.type
_entity_poly.pdbx_seq_one_letter_code
_entity_poly.pdbx_strand_id
1 'polypeptide(L)' 'LESQAYASSQSRIGHINCKSGSSFKQFFEQHFRYVFVFSMNDEVVHTGFYPMAHYLFALCCEAK' A
#
# COMPACT_ATOMS: atom_id res chain seq x y z
N LEU A 1 4.39 -7.05 -3.04
CA LEU A 1 4.10 -8.19 -3.95
C LEU A 1 5.12 -8.21 -5.08
N GLU A 2 5.30 -7.09 -5.77
CA GLU A 2 6.33 -6.93 -6.82
C GLU A 2 7.74 -7.39 -6.37
N SER A 3 8.21 -6.88 -5.23
CA SER A 3 9.50 -7.30 -4.65
C SER A 3 9.47 -8.69 -4.00
N GLN A 4 8.29 -9.19 -3.62
CA GLN A 4 8.16 -10.48 -2.94
C GLN A 4 8.53 -11.66 -3.86
N ALA A 5 8.41 -11.50 -5.18
CA ALA A 5 8.85 -12.49 -6.15
C ALA A 5 10.38 -12.74 -6.09
N TYR A 6 11.14 -11.73 -5.67
CA TYR A 6 12.60 -11.77 -5.61
C TYR A 6 13.15 -11.82 -4.17
N ALA A 7 12.26 -11.74 -3.17
CA ALA A 7 12.64 -11.73 -1.77
C ALA A 7 13.06 -13.14 -1.28
N SER A 8 14.09 -13.18 -0.42
CA SER A 8 14.51 -14.41 0.25
C SER A 8 13.37 -15.01 1.08
N SER A 9 13.43 -16.32 1.37
CA SER A 9 12.45 -16.98 2.22
C SER A 9 12.26 -16.28 3.56
N GLN A 10 13.37 -15.91 4.22
CA GLN A 10 13.34 -15.20 5.50
C GLN A 10 12.66 -13.83 5.40
N SER A 11 12.98 -13.05 4.36
CA SER A 11 12.38 -11.72 4.16
C SER A 11 10.87 -11.82 3.89
N ARG A 12 10.43 -12.79 3.09
CA ARG A 12 9.00 -13.01 2.81
C ARG A 12 8.18 -13.30 4.07
N ILE A 13 8.74 -14.09 5.00
CA ILE A 13 8.08 -14.44 6.26
C ILE A 13 7.89 -13.20 7.16
N GLY A 14 8.89 -12.31 7.21
CA GLY A 14 8.80 -11.07 8.00
C GLY A 14 7.81 -10.04 7.41
N HIS A 15 7.54 -10.10 6.11
CA HIS A 15 6.77 -9.08 5.38
C HIS A 15 5.30 -9.52 5.14
N ILE A 16 4.51 -9.57 6.22
CA ILE A 16 3.15 -10.16 6.21
C ILE A 16 2.05 -9.28 5.58
N ASN A 17 2.17 -7.94 5.60
CA ASN A 17 1.13 -7.00 5.13
C ASN A 17 1.40 -6.41 3.74
N CYS A 18 1.98 -7.21 2.83
CA CYS A 18 2.32 -6.77 1.47
C CYS A 18 1.10 -6.70 0.55
N LYS A 19 0.28 -5.66 0.67
CA LYS A 19 -0.86 -5.40 -0.23
C LYS A 19 -0.44 -4.58 -1.47
N SER A 20 -1.08 -4.82 -2.60
CA SER A 20 -0.98 -3.92 -3.76
C SER A 20 -1.75 -2.62 -3.50
N GLY A 21 -1.42 -1.52 -4.18
CA GLY A 21 -2.12 -0.24 -4.01
C GLY A 21 -3.64 -0.33 -4.21
N SER A 22 -4.09 -1.12 -5.18
CA SER A 22 -5.53 -1.35 -5.45
C SER A 22 -6.20 -2.16 -4.33
N SER A 23 -5.61 -3.28 -3.92
CA SER A 23 -6.16 -4.11 -2.82
C SER A 23 -6.16 -3.36 -1.49
N PHE A 24 -5.16 -2.50 -1.27
CA PHE A 24 -5.05 -1.64 -0.10
C PHE A 24 -6.19 -0.62 -0.06
N LYS A 25 -6.48 0.07 -1.16
CA LYS A 25 -7.64 0.98 -1.27
C LYS A 25 -8.96 0.26 -1.00
N GLN A 26 -9.18 -0.85 -1.69
CA GLN A 26 -10.44 -1.60 -1.60
C GLN A 26 -10.73 -2.09 -0.17
N PHE A 27 -9.69 -2.48 0.57
CA PHE A 27 -9.81 -2.87 1.97
C PHE A 27 -10.37 -1.73 2.82
N PHE A 28 -9.81 -0.52 2.71
CA PHE A 28 -10.30 0.63 3.50
C PHE A 28 -11.66 1.15 3.04
N GLU A 29 -12.00 0.99 1.76
CA GLU A 29 -13.33 1.37 1.24
C GLU A 29 -14.46 0.55 1.87
N GLN A 30 -14.18 -0.58 2.52
CA GLN A 30 -15.18 -1.33 3.27
C GLN A 30 -15.57 -0.63 4.59
N HIS A 31 -14.66 0.19 5.14
CA HIS A 31 -14.81 0.81 6.47
C HIS A 31 -14.98 2.33 6.43
N PHE A 32 -14.58 2.99 5.35
CA PHE A 32 -14.61 4.44 5.21
C PHE A 32 -15.30 4.87 3.91
N ARG A 33 -15.89 6.06 3.89
CA ARG A 33 -16.57 6.60 2.72
C ARG A 33 -15.60 7.18 1.69
N TYR A 34 -14.56 7.87 2.15
CA TYR A 34 -13.55 8.45 1.28
C TYR A 34 -12.17 7.87 1.62
N VAL A 35 -11.50 7.31 0.62
CA VAL A 35 -10.18 6.70 0.75
C VAL A 35 -9.27 7.22 -0.34
N PHE A 36 -8.28 8.04 0.05
CA PHE A 36 -7.25 8.54 -0.85
C PHE A 36 -5.95 7.78 -0.58
N VAL A 37 -5.39 7.17 -1.63
CA VAL A 37 -4.13 6.44 -1.53
C VAL A 37 -3.00 7.29 -2.05
N PHE A 38 -1.96 7.41 -1.24
CA PHE A 38 -0.70 8.05 -1.61
C PHE A 38 0.42 7.02 -1.59
N SER A 39 1.44 7.29 -2.39
CA SER A 39 2.69 6.54 -2.44
C SER A 39 3.83 7.40 -1.94
N MET A 40 4.90 6.77 -1.46
CA MET A 40 6.13 7.46 -1.11
C MET A 40 7.35 6.65 -1.53
N ASN A 41 8.31 7.37 -2.08
CA ASN A 41 9.65 6.89 -2.39
C ASN A 41 10.62 7.82 -1.67
N ASP A 42 11.41 7.22 -0.77
CA ASP A 42 12.33 7.92 0.12
C ASP A 42 11.62 9.07 0.86
N GLU A 43 11.96 10.34 0.63
CA GLU A 43 11.35 11.50 1.30
C GLU A 43 10.15 12.14 0.57
N VAL A 44 9.76 11.63 -0.61
CA VAL A 44 8.75 12.29 -1.47
C VAL A 44 7.44 11.51 -1.51
N VAL A 45 6.35 12.18 -1.14
CA VAL A 45 4.97 11.67 -1.27
C VAL A 45 4.38 12.06 -2.63
N HIS A 46 3.76 11.11 -3.32
CA HIS A 46 3.15 11.33 -4.63
C HIS A 46 1.96 10.39 -4.91
N THR A 47 1.23 10.67 -5.99
CA THR A 47 0.13 9.85 -6.50
C THR A 47 0.52 9.06 -7.77
N GLY A 48 1.82 8.85 -7.97
CA GLY A 48 2.40 8.10 -9.09
C GLY A 48 2.12 6.59 -9.05
N PHE A 49 2.90 5.83 -9.82
CA PHE A 49 2.66 4.42 -10.08
C PHE A 49 2.88 3.52 -8.84
N TYR A 50 1.80 2.99 -8.27
CA TYR A 50 1.82 2.22 -7.01
C TYR A 50 2.78 1.02 -6.97
N PRO A 51 2.96 0.22 -8.04
CA PRO A 51 3.87 -0.94 -8.00
C PRO A 51 5.35 -0.59 -7.76
N MET A 52 5.76 0.66 -8.00
CA MET A 52 7.12 1.15 -7.73
C MET A 52 7.26 1.91 -6.40
N ALA A 53 6.18 2.03 -5.63
CA ALA A 53 6.21 2.74 -4.34
C ALA A 53 6.93 1.92 -3.26
N HIS A 54 7.74 2.58 -2.42
CA HIS A 54 8.30 1.95 -1.23
C HIS A 54 7.26 1.85 -0.11
N TYR A 55 6.42 2.88 0.02
CA TYR A 55 5.35 2.93 1.01
C TYR A 55 4.01 3.31 0.36
N LEU A 56 2.93 2.79 0.94
CA LEU A 56 1.55 3.14 0.60
C LEU A 56 0.86 3.67 1.84
N PHE A 57 0.21 4.83 1.71
CA PHE A 57 -0.57 5.47 2.76
C PHE A 57 -2.02 5.58 2.31
N ALA A 58 -2.96 5.30 3.21
CA ALA A 58 -4.38 5.53 2.99
C ALA A 58 -4.84 6.64 3.94
N LEU A 59 -5.25 7.76 3.36
CA LEU A 59 -5.98 8.80 4.09
C LEU A 59 -7.47 8.46 4.01
N CYS A 60 -8.00 8.03 5.15
CA CYS A 60 -9.38 7.60 5.29
C CYS A 60 -10.20 8.70 5.98
N CYS A 61 -11.28 9.13 5.34
CA CYS A 61 -12.20 10.14 5.89
C CYS A 61 -13.61 9.56 5.98
N GLU A 62 -14.33 9.93 7.05
CA GLU A 62 -15.71 9.49 7.36
C GLU A 62 -15.82 7.96 7.51
N ALA A 63 -15.82 7.49 8.76
CA ALA A 63 -16.07 6.08 9.09
C ALA A 63 -17.53 5.70 8.79
N LYS A 64 -17.73 4.48 8.30
CA LYS A 64 -19.04 3.89 8.05
C LYS A 64 -19.68 3.30 9.30
#